data_AF-A0AA38Y8F0-F1
#
_entry.id   AF-A0AA38Y8F0-F1
#
_cell.length_a   1.000
_cell.length_b   1.000
_cell.length_c   1.000
_cell.angle_alpha   90.00
_cell.angle_beta   90.00
_cell.angle_gamma   90.00
#
_symmetry.space_group_name_H-M   'P 1'
#
loop_
_entity.id
_entity.type
_entity.pdbx_description
1 polymer ?
#
loop_
_entity_poly.entity_id
_entity_poly.type
_entity_poly.pdbx_seq_one_letter_code
_entity_poly.pdbx_strand_id
1 'polypeptide(L)'
;MVHVLRLRVKLLVISALTVTNMILLAIVKPKQDPYDLVSFIKASVGWSARYPPEEDTHTPAWDKIVVTPARDVDDISWLAEDLPGWQHAVYYVDRSSAVARNDSLRTPINKGNEAMAYLTYIIDHYHRHIPSIVVFLHSHRNGFWKAWHVDDPLHNNANTLRHLQLDHVRRQGYVNLRCNWNPGCTEVWEPNPHLTNRTWDEIFANTTTPFFESSPGKPAASSQMTADHGDVFSRRVWTSCCAQFAVSREQIYLRPLQDYVNIRQWLLETDLEDFLSGRIMEYLWHVIFGQEAIQ
;
A
#
# COMPACT_ATOMS: atom_id res chain seq x y z
N MET A 1 -27.20 47.77 27.54
CA MET A 1 -27.07 47.74 26.06
C MET A 1 -25.75 47.12 25.57
N VAL A 2 -24.58 47.55 26.06
CA VAL A 2 -23.26 47.09 25.58
C VAL A 2 -23.01 45.58 25.77
N HIS A 3 -23.48 44.98 26.86
CA HIS A 3 -23.33 43.54 27.11
C HIS A 3 -24.13 42.66 26.14
N VAL A 4 -25.36 43.07 25.80
CA VAL A 4 -26.21 42.35 24.85
C VAL A 4 -25.63 42.43 23.44
N LEU A 5 -25.06 43.58 23.07
CA LEU A 5 -24.40 43.76 21.78
C LEU A 5 -23.13 42.89 21.68
N ARG A 6 -22.29 42.84 22.72
CA ARG A 6 -21.12 41.95 22.77
C ARG A 6 -21.49 40.47 22.69
N LEU A 7 -22.59 40.06 23.33
CA LEU A 7 -23.07 38.69 23.26
C LEU A 7 -23.55 38.33 21.85
N ARG A 8 -24.29 39.24 21.19
CA ARG A 8 -24.76 39.06 19.80
C ARG A 8 -23.60 38.96 18.81
N VAL A 9 -22.57 39.80 18.96
CA VAL A 9 -21.37 39.74 18.11
C VAL A 9 -20.61 38.43 18.33
N LYS A 10 -20.44 37.97 19.58
CA LYS A 10 -19.82 36.67 19.87
C LYS A 10 -20.60 35.50 19.26
N LEU A 11 -21.93 35.52 19.36
CA LEU A 11 -22.79 34.49 18.75
C LEU A 11 -22.70 34.50 17.22
N LEU A 12 -22.63 35.67 16.60
CA LEU A 12 -22.44 35.81 15.15
C LEU A 12 -21.07 35.27 14.70
N VAL A 13 -20.00 35.57 15.43
CA VAL A 13 -18.66 35.05 15.12
C VAL A 13 -18.60 33.54 15.28
N ILE A 14 -19.18 32.99 16.35
CA ILE A 14 -19.26 31.54 16.56
C ILE A 14 -20.08 30.89 15.43
N SER A 15 -21.23 31.46 15.07
CA SER A 15 -22.07 30.96 13.98
C SER A 15 -21.36 31.04 12.63
N ALA A 16 -20.59 32.10 12.38
CA ALA A 16 -19.81 32.22 11.14
C ALA A 16 -18.71 31.16 11.10
N LEU A 17 -17.96 30.97 12.19
CA LEU A 17 -16.93 29.95 12.28
C LEU A 17 -17.49 28.53 12.14
N THR A 18 -18.64 28.22 12.76
CA THR A 18 -19.27 26.91 12.58
C THR A 18 -19.79 26.71 11.18
N VAL A 19 -20.40 27.72 10.54
CA VAL A 19 -20.85 27.62 9.15
C VAL A 19 -19.68 27.49 8.19
N THR A 20 -18.61 28.27 8.34
CA THR A 20 -17.40 28.14 7.53
C THR A 20 -16.74 26.78 7.73
N ASN A 21 -16.68 26.27 8.96
CA ASN A 21 -16.15 24.93 9.23
C ASN A 21 -17.05 23.84 8.65
N MET A 22 -18.38 23.97 8.72
CA MET A 22 -19.33 23.04 8.09
C MET A 22 -19.24 23.05 6.56
N ILE A 23 -19.05 24.23 5.95
CA ILE A 23 -18.84 24.38 4.51
C ILE A 23 -17.49 23.78 4.12
N LEU A 24 -16.42 24.06 4.87
CA LEU A 24 -15.11 23.44 4.66
C LEU A 24 -15.22 21.92 4.80
N LEU A 25 -15.88 21.39 5.82
CA LEU A 25 -16.10 19.96 5.99
C LEU A 25 -16.98 19.35 4.88
N ALA A 26 -17.94 20.11 4.34
CA ALA A 26 -18.78 19.66 3.22
C ALA A 26 -18.05 19.70 1.87
N ILE A 27 -17.12 20.64 1.68
CA ILE A 27 -16.26 20.74 0.49
C ILE A 27 -15.09 19.75 0.57
N VAL A 28 -14.54 19.57 1.77
CA VAL A 28 -13.43 18.66 2.08
C VAL A 28 -13.92 17.22 2.20
N LYS A 29 -15.22 16.97 2.45
CA LYS A 29 -15.82 15.63 2.36
C LYS A 29 -15.43 15.03 1.00
N PRO A 30 -14.46 14.10 0.97
CA PRO A 30 -14.31 13.29 -0.21
C PRO A 30 -15.62 12.50 -0.26
N LYS A 31 -16.28 12.45 -1.41
CA LYS A 31 -17.43 11.55 -1.64
C LYS A 31 -17.10 10.06 -1.39
N GLN A 32 -15.90 9.75 -0.91
CA GLN A 32 -15.18 8.49 -1.01
C GLN A 32 -14.35 8.18 0.25
N ASP A 33 -14.45 8.96 1.33
CA ASP A 33 -13.81 8.59 2.60
C ASP A 33 -14.69 7.53 3.30
N PRO A 34 -14.20 6.34 3.66
CA PRO A 34 -15.00 5.31 4.34
C PRO A 34 -15.52 5.76 5.71
N TYR A 35 -15.03 6.90 6.23
CA TYR A 35 -15.36 7.42 7.54
C TYR A 35 -16.25 8.66 7.49
N ASP A 36 -17.27 8.68 8.33
CA ASP A 36 -18.15 9.83 8.46
C ASP A 36 -17.51 10.99 9.25
N LEU A 37 -18.16 12.15 9.22
CA LEU A 37 -17.71 13.34 9.97
C LEU A 37 -17.54 13.03 11.47
N VAL A 38 -18.35 12.12 12.02
CA VAL A 38 -18.27 11.71 13.42
C VAL A 38 -16.95 10.99 13.70
N SER A 39 -16.54 10.08 12.81
CA SER A 39 -15.29 9.33 12.91
C SER A 39 -14.08 10.25 12.78
N PHE A 40 -14.10 11.22 11.85
CA PHE A 40 -13.08 12.26 11.74
C PHE A 40 -12.99 13.13 13.01
N ILE A 41 -14.14 13.59 13.54
CA ILE A 41 -14.17 14.40 14.77
C ILE A 41 -13.63 13.59 15.95
N LYS A 42 -14.06 12.33 16.10
CA LYS A 42 -13.55 11.44 17.15
C LYS A 42 -12.03 11.28 17.06
N ALA A 43 -11.49 10.98 15.88
CA ALA A 43 -10.06 10.83 15.69
C ALA A 43 -9.30 12.15 15.96
N SER A 44 -9.80 13.29 15.49
CA SER A 44 -9.13 14.59 15.63
C SER A 44 -9.06 15.12 17.07
N VAL A 45 -10.02 14.74 17.93
CA VAL A 45 -9.99 15.08 19.36
C VAL A 45 -9.35 14.00 20.23
N GLY A 46 -8.68 13.01 19.63
CA GLY A 46 -8.03 11.92 20.35
C GLY A 46 -9.01 10.94 21.00
N TRP A 47 -10.28 10.96 20.60
CA TRP A 47 -11.28 9.99 20.98
C TRP A 47 -11.10 8.74 20.13
N SER A 48 -10.02 8.01 20.38
CA SER A 48 -9.83 6.68 19.82
C SER A 48 -11.03 5.82 20.23
N ALA A 49 -11.66 5.15 19.27
CA ALA A 49 -12.48 4.00 19.61
C ALA A 49 -11.61 3.09 20.48
N ARG A 50 -12.09 2.74 21.67
CA ARG A 50 -11.39 1.89 22.64
C ARG A 50 -11.24 0.46 22.10
N TYR A 51 -10.51 0.29 21.03
CA TYR A 51 -9.77 -0.93 20.80
C TYR A 51 -8.41 -0.66 21.45
N PRO A 52 -8.14 -1.20 22.65
CA PRO A 52 -6.76 -1.28 23.07
C PRO A 52 -5.98 -1.92 21.91
N PRO A 53 -4.79 -1.41 21.53
CA PRO A 53 -3.94 -2.15 20.61
C PRO A 53 -3.88 -3.57 21.18
N GLU A 54 -4.30 -4.54 20.38
CA GLU A 54 -4.19 -5.92 20.79
C GLU A 54 -2.70 -6.15 20.97
N GLU A 55 -2.28 -6.20 22.24
CA GLU A 55 -0.90 -6.38 22.59
C GLU A 55 -0.57 -7.80 22.14
N ASP A 56 -0.02 -7.89 20.93
CA ASP A 56 0.41 -9.15 20.36
C ASP A 56 1.62 -9.63 21.17
N THR A 57 1.30 -10.30 22.27
CA THR A 57 2.22 -10.96 23.18
C THR A 57 2.88 -12.19 22.54
N HIS A 58 2.43 -12.60 21.35
CA HIS A 58 2.91 -13.79 20.65
C HIS A 58 3.98 -13.45 19.60
N THR A 59 4.08 -12.20 19.13
CA THR A 59 5.06 -11.79 18.12
C THR A 59 6.09 -10.82 18.69
N PRO A 60 7.32 -11.28 18.95
CA PRO A 60 8.40 -10.40 19.34
C PRO A 60 8.63 -9.29 18.30
N ALA A 61 9.09 -8.12 18.74
CA ALA A 61 9.35 -6.98 17.84
C ALA A 61 10.32 -7.30 16.71
N TRP A 62 11.24 -8.26 16.92
CA TRP A 62 12.18 -8.74 15.90
C TRP A 62 11.57 -9.68 14.85
N ASP A 63 10.31 -10.10 15.00
CA ASP A 63 9.64 -11.01 14.06
C ASP A 63 8.59 -10.30 13.18
N LYS A 64 8.63 -8.97 13.14
CA LYS A 64 7.86 -8.15 12.20
C LYS A 64 8.65 -6.92 11.75
N ILE A 65 8.42 -6.49 10.50
CA ILE A 65 9.16 -5.39 9.88
C ILE A 65 8.29 -4.51 8.98
N VAL A 66 8.61 -3.23 8.90
CA VAL A 66 8.09 -2.29 7.92
C VAL A 66 9.19 -1.96 6.90
N VAL A 67 8.89 -2.16 5.63
CA VAL A 67 9.77 -1.88 4.49
C VAL A 67 9.23 -0.66 3.76
N THR A 68 10.06 0.37 3.66
CA THR A 68 9.62 1.70 3.18
C THR A 68 10.63 2.30 2.22
N PRO A 69 10.24 2.60 0.96
CA PRO A 69 11.01 3.51 0.12
C PRO A 69 10.88 4.93 0.68
N ALA A 70 11.96 5.68 0.67
CA ALA A 70 11.98 7.06 1.12
C ALA A 70 12.84 7.91 0.20
N ARG A 71 12.47 9.18 0.09
CA ARG A 71 13.31 10.23 -0.47
C ARG A 71 14.13 10.90 0.61
N ASP A 72 15.19 11.59 0.22
CA ASP A 72 16.04 12.32 1.17
C ASP A 72 15.28 13.43 1.91
N VAL A 73 14.22 13.95 1.27
CA VAL A 73 13.34 14.98 1.81
C VAL A 73 12.21 14.43 2.68
N ASP A 74 12.01 13.12 2.70
CA ASP A 74 10.93 12.51 3.48
C ASP A 74 11.34 12.39 4.96
N ASP A 75 10.43 12.75 5.85
CA ASP A 75 10.60 12.51 7.28
C ASP A 75 10.19 11.08 7.64
N ILE A 76 11.18 10.26 8.00
CA ILE A 76 11.02 8.86 8.40
C ILE A 76 11.19 8.63 9.90
N SER A 77 11.46 9.69 10.68
CA SER A 77 11.72 9.58 12.13
C SER A 77 10.54 8.95 12.89
N TRP A 78 9.33 9.20 12.39
CA TRP A 78 8.08 8.66 12.92
C TRP A 78 8.05 7.13 12.98
N LEU A 79 8.77 6.40 12.11
CA LEU A 79 8.80 4.94 12.16
C LEU A 79 9.33 4.45 13.51
N ALA A 80 10.42 5.05 13.99
CA ALA A 80 11.01 4.70 15.28
C ALA A 80 10.16 5.21 16.46
N GLU A 81 9.58 6.42 16.34
CA GLU A 81 8.79 7.04 17.41
C GLU A 81 7.44 6.36 17.61
N ASP A 82 6.75 6.04 16.52
CA ASP A 82 5.37 5.56 16.55
C ASP A 82 5.24 4.04 16.43
N LEU A 83 6.22 3.36 15.82
CA LEU A 83 6.24 1.90 15.63
C LEU A 83 7.49 1.26 16.26
N PRO A 84 7.78 1.50 17.56
CA PRO A 84 8.98 0.95 18.22
C PRO A 84 8.97 -0.57 18.34
N GLY A 85 7.78 -1.20 18.23
CA GLY A 85 7.62 -2.66 18.22
C GLY A 85 7.81 -3.29 16.84
N TRP A 86 8.20 -2.53 15.83
CA TRP A 86 8.47 -3.01 14.48
C TRP A 86 9.93 -2.73 14.12
N GLN A 87 10.57 -3.66 13.39
CA GLN A 87 11.79 -3.31 12.68
C GLN A 87 11.48 -2.41 11.50
N HIS A 88 12.48 -1.67 11.01
CA HIS A 88 12.34 -0.77 9.87
C HIS A 88 13.45 -1.02 8.85
N ALA A 89 13.07 -1.21 7.59
CA ALA A 89 13.98 -1.26 6.45
C ALA A 89 13.66 -0.10 5.51
N VAL A 90 14.47 0.96 5.57
CA VAL A 90 14.26 2.16 4.76
C VAL A 90 15.21 2.20 3.57
N TYR A 91 14.64 2.21 2.37
CA TYR A 91 15.34 2.24 1.09
C TYR A 91 15.32 3.66 0.52
N TYR A 92 16.47 4.33 0.49
CA TYR A 92 16.56 5.68 -0.09
C TYR A 92 16.67 5.63 -1.61
N VAL A 93 15.70 6.21 -2.33
CA VAL A 93 15.60 6.10 -3.80
C VAL A 93 16.28 7.24 -4.57
N ASP A 94 16.52 8.39 -3.94
CA ASP A 94 17.07 9.57 -4.63
C ASP A 94 18.60 9.54 -4.79
N ARG A 95 19.30 8.63 -4.12
CA ARG A 95 20.77 8.60 -4.11
C ARG A 95 21.31 7.53 -5.04
N SER A 96 22.26 7.90 -5.91
CA SER A 96 22.99 6.91 -6.69
C SER A 96 23.79 5.98 -5.78
N SER A 97 23.92 4.72 -6.19
CA SER A 97 24.63 3.68 -5.43
C SER A 97 26.06 4.08 -5.06
N ALA A 98 26.71 4.91 -5.88
CA ALA A 98 28.07 5.42 -5.70
C ALA A 98 28.21 6.51 -4.61
N VAL A 99 27.15 7.27 -4.29
CA VAL A 99 27.26 8.47 -3.45
C VAL A 99 26.88 8.22 -1.99
N ALA A 100 26.15 7.15 -1.72
CA ALA A 100 25.44 7.07 -0.46
C ALA A 100 26.17 6.24 0.61
N ARG A 101 25.85 6.54 1.87
CA ARG A 101 26.53 6.03 3.07
C ARG A 101 26.45 4.51 3.20
N ASN A 102 27.48 3.90 3.79
CA ASN A 102 27.64 2.44 3.84
C ASN A 102 26.59 1.71 4.70
N ASP A 103 25.72 2.45 5.39
CA ASP A 103 24.72 2.00 6.37
C ASP A 103 23.27 2.09 5.87
N SER A 104 23.00 2.71 4.72
CA SER A 104 21.63 2.88 4.19
C SER A 104 21.28 1.78 3.17
N LEU A 105 20.11 1.14 3.31
CA LEU A 105 19.56 0.24 2.27
C LEU A 105 19.24 1.01 0.99
N ARG A 106 19.38 0.35 -0.17
CA ARG A 106 19.27 0.98 -1.49
C ARG A 106 18.59 0.10 -2.52
N THR A 107 17.96 0.77 -3.47
CA THR A 107 17.54 0.15 -4.71
C THR A 107 18.70 0.11 -5.72
N PRO A 108 18.70 -0.86 -6.66
CA PRO A 108 19.68 -0.89 -7.75
C PRO A 108 19.67 0.38 -8.61
N ILE A 109 18.46 0.89 -8.91
CA ILE A 109 18.19 2.15 -9.61
C ILE A 109 16.89 2.77 -9.08
N ASN A 110 16.67 4.06 -9.33
CA ASN A 110 15.38 4.71 -9.07
C ASN A 110 14.46 4.46 -10.27
N LYS A 111 13.63 3.41 -10.20
CA LYS A 111 12.74 2.98 -11.27
C LYS A 111 11.51 2.30 -10.67
N GLY A 112 10.31 2.61 -11.19
CA GLY A 112 9.09 1.92 -10.78
C GLY A 112 8.61 2.24 -9.35
N ASN A 113 8.93 3.44 -8.86
CA ASN A 113 8.56 3.93 -7.53
C ASN A 113 8.93 2.95 -6.40
N GLU A 114 7.98 2.63 -5.51
CA GLU A 114 8.15 1.73 -4.37
C GLU A 114 8.50 0.30 -4.76
N ALA A 115 8.15 -0.13 -5.97
CA ALA A 115 8.25 -1.53 -6.35
C ALA A 115 9.69 -2.04 -6.36
N MET A 116 10.64 -1.20 -6.75
CA MET A 116 12.05 -1.56 -6.74
C MET A 116 12.56 -1.81 -5.31
N ALA A 117 12.13 -1.00 -4.34
CA ALA A 117 12.51 -1.19 -2.93
C ALA A 117 11.93 -2.49 -2.37
N TYR A 118 10.65 -2.75 -2.65
CA TYR A 118 9.96 -3.94 -2.16
C TYR A 118 10.57 -5.23 -2.73
N LEU A 119 10.80 -5.29 -4.05
CA LEU A 119 11.46 -6.43 -4.69
C LEU A 119 12.88 -6.63 -4.18
N THR A 120 13.63 -5.53 -4.01
CA THR A 120 15.00 -5.60 -3.50
C THR A 120 15.06 -6.15 -2.08
N TYR A 121 14.17 -5.71 -1.19
CA TYR A 121 14.06 -6.28 0.15
C TYR A 121 13.79 -7.79 0.11
N ILE A 122 12.80 -8.23 -0.67
CA ILE A 122 12.47 -9.65 -0.76
C ILE A 122 13.67 -10.45 -1.25
N ILE A 123 14.30 -10.02 -2.36
CA ILE A 123 15.43 -10.71 -2.98
C ILE A 123 16.64 -10.79 -2.05
N ASP A 124 17.00 -9.67 -1.42
CA ASP A 124 18.18 -9.59 -0.58
C ASP A 124 18.04 -10.47 0.68
N HIS A 125 16.83 -10.57 1.22
CA HIS A 125 16.57 -11.24 2.50
C HIS A 125 16.06 -12.68 2.35
N TYR A 126 15.68 -13.11 1.14
CA TYR A 126 15.02 -14.40 0.86
C TYR A 126 15.71 -15.60 1.53
N HIS A 127 17.04 -15.73 1.38
CA HIS A 127 17.80 -16.86 1.94
C HIS A 127 18.40 -16.59 3.33
N ARG A 128 18.36 -15.35 3.82
CA ARG A 128 18.97 -14.98 5.09
C ARG A 128 18.00 -15.16 6.24
N HIS A 129 16.98 -14.31 6.26
CA HIS A 129 15.91 -14.33 7.24
C HIS A 129 14.88 -13.27 6.85
N ILE A 130 13.62 -13.67 6.71
CA ILE A 130 12.47 -12.77 6.57
C ILE A 130 11.65 -12.86 7.87
N PRO A 131 11.30 -11.74 8.53
CA PRO A 131 10.41 -11.76 9.69
C PRO A 131 9.03 -12.34 9.36
N SER A 132 8.31 -12.90 10.35
CA SER A 132 7.01 -13.56 10.11
C SER A 132 6.00 -12.68 9.40
N ILE A 133 6.03 -11.37 9.64
CA ILE A 133 5.20 -10.37 8.97
C ILE A 133 6.08 -9.29 8.36
N VAL A 134 5.88 -9.05 7.07
CA VAL A 134 6.48 -7.93 6.33
C VAL A 134 5.38 -6.99 5.89
N VAL A 135 5.49 -5.73 6.28
CA VAL A 135 4.60 -4.68 5.82
C VAL A 135 5.35 -3.81 4.83
N PHE A 136 4.79 -3.62 3.65
CA PHE A 136 5.29 -2.71 2.63
C PHE A 136 4.45 -1.43 2.69
N LEU A 137 5.11 -0.29 2.96
CA LEU A 137 4.43 0.95 3.33
C LEU A 137 5.14 2.17 2.77
N HIS A 138 4.38 3.18 2.35
CA HIS A 138 4.93 4.46 1.93
C HIS A 138 5.52 5.27 3.11
N SER A 139 6.44 6.19 2.80
CA SER A 139 7.20 6.97 3.80
C SER A 139 6.36 7.97 4.60
N HIS A 140 5.18 8.33 4.10
CA HIS A 140 4.37 9.37 4.70
C HIS A 140 3.67 8.88 5.99
N ARG A 141 3.87 9.60 7.09
CA ARG A 141 3.20 9.31 8.37
C ARG A 141 1.69 9.51 8.28
N ASN A 142 1.27 10.73 7.91
CA ASN A 142 -0.13 11.14 7.92
C ASN A 142 -0.45 12.34 7.02
N GLY A 143 -1.73 12.70 6.98
CA GLY A 143 -2.24 13.95 6.41
C GLY A 143 -2.81 13.78 5.01
N PHE A 144 -3.99 14.35 4.78
CA PHE A 144 -4.76 14.22 3.54
C PHE A 144 -3.90 14.34 2.27
N TRP A 145 -3.15 15.43 2.10
CA TRP A 145 -2.41 15.65 0.85
C TRP A 145 -1.26 14.67 0.60
N LYS A 146 -0.68 14.08 1.66
CA LYS A 146 0.50 13.20 1.55
C LYS A 146 0.13 11.72 1.66
N ALA A 147 -0.87 11.39 2.46
CA ALA A 147 -1.26 10.03 2.84
C ALA A 147 -2.74 9.74 2.52
N TRP A 148 -3.38 10.46 1.59
CA TRP A 148 -4.79 10.22 1.18
C TRP A 148 -5.10 8.76 0.86
N HIS A 149 -4.09 7.97 0.49
CA HIS A 149 -4.17 6.55 0.18
C HIS A 149 -4.24 5.64 1.41
N VAL A 150 -4.22 6.19 2.63
CA VAL A 150 -4.33 5.46 3.90
C VAL A 150 -5.76 5.52 4.40
N ASP A 151 -6.38 4.36 4.62
CA ASP A 151 -7.77 4.23 5.07
C ASP A 151 -7.91 4.33 6.59
N ASP A 152 -7.36 5.41 7.13
CA ASP A 152 -7.53 5.86 8.51
C ASP A 152 -8.22 7.22 8.51
N PRO A 153 -9.09 7.57 9.47
CA PRO A 153 -9.78 8.86 9.48
C PRO A 153 -8.86 10.09 9.45
N LEU A 154 -7.60 9.95 9.86
CA LEU A 154 -6.57 10.98 9.80
C LEU A 154 -5.48 10.68 8.75
N HIS A 155 -5.73 9.71 7.88
CA HIS A 155 -4.79 9.18 6.90
C HIS A 155 -3.46 8.75 7.53
N ASN A 156 -3.51 8.14 8.71
CA ASN A 156 -2.34 7.89 9.54
C ASN A 156 -1.83 6.43 9.44
N ASN A 157 -0.70 6.26 8.77
CA ASN A 157 -0.04 4.96 8.57
C ASN A 157 0.37 4.29 9.90
N ALA A 158 0.81 5.07 10.89
CA ALA A 158 1.13 4.51 12.21
C ALA A 158 -0.11 3.94 12.89
N ASN A 159 -1.27 4.58 12.71
CA ASN A 159 -2.52 4.09 13.29
C ASN A 159 -2.99 2.81 12.60
N THR A 160 -2.88 2.74 11.27
CA THR A 160 -3.15 1.53 10.49
C THR A 160 -2.34 0.35 11.00
N LEU A 161 -1.02 0.51 11.23
CA LEU A 161 -0.17 -0.59 11.68
C LEU A 161 -0.31 -0.98 13.14
N ARG A 162 -0.71 -0.04 14.02
CA ARG A 162 -1.05 -0.37 15.41
C ARG A 162 -2.31 -1.22 15.54
N HIS A 163 -3.23 -1.11 14.59
CA HIS A 163 -4.48 -1.87 14.57
C HIS A 163 -4.46 -3.03 13.57
N LEU A 164 -3.34 -3.26 12.88
CA LEU A 164 -3.20 -4.36 11.94
C LEU A 164 -3.29 -5.70 12.67
N GLN A 165 -4.27 -6.51 12.26
CA GLN A 165 -4.54 -7.82 12.84
C GLN A 165 -3.53 -8.85 12.30
N LEU A 166 -2.40 -9.03 12.99
CA LEU A 166 -1.27 -9.85 12.51
C LEU A 166 -1.66 -11.30 12.24
N ASP A 167 -2.52 -11.90 13.08
CA ASP A 167 -3.01 -13.26 12.85
C ASP A 167 -3.91 -13.38 11.61
N HIS A 168 -4.62 -12.32 11.24
CA HIS A 168 -5.34 -12.29 9.97
C HIS A 168 -4.36 -12.29 8.79
N VAL A 169 -3.27 -11.51 8.86
CA VAL A 169 -2.21 -11.51 7.83
C VAL A 169 -1.58 -12.90 7.70
N ARG A 170 -1.30 -13.59 8.82
CA ARG A 170 -0.78 -14.96 8.79
C ARG A 170 -1.72 -15.93 8.10
N ARG A 171 -3.02 -15.85 8.41
CA ARG A 171 -4.03 -16.76 7.85
C ARG A 171 -4.32 -16.50 6.37
N GLN A 172 -4.31 -15.24 5.94
CA GLN A 172 -4.59 -14.87 4.54
C GLN A 172 -3.35 -14.90 3.66
N GLY A 173 -2.16 -14.79 4.24
CA GLY A 173 -0.89 -14.72 3.53
C GLY A 173 -0.60 -13.34 2.95
N TYR A 174 -1.59 -12.67 2.37
CA TYR A 174 -1.51 -11.30 1.83
C TYR A 174 -2.74 -10.49 2.24
N VAL A 175 -2.54 -9.23 2.63
CA VAL A 175 -3.60 -8.29 2.99
C VAL A 175 -3.26 -6.91 2.42
N ASN A 176 -4.16 -6.35 1.62
CA ASN A 176 -4.07 -4.96 1.20
C ASN A 176 -4.42 -4.05 2.40
N LEU A 177 -3.60 -3.04 2.71
CA LEU A 177 -3.87 -2.11 3.81
C LEU A 177 -4.95 -1.08 3.45
N ARG A 178 -5.32 -1.00 2.16
CA ARG A 178 -6.45 -0.25 1.67
C ARG A 178 -7.67 -1.17 1.58
N CYS A 179 -8.75 -0.77 2.23
CA CYS A 179 -10.09 -1.37 2.15
C CYS A 179 -11.05 -0.54 1.28
N ASN A 180 -10.65 0.68 0.89
CA ASN A 180 -11.40 1.57 0.05
C ASN A 180 -11.20 1.25 -1.42
N TRP A 181 -12.31 0.93 -2.06
CA TRP A 181 -12.41 0.46 -3.44
C TRP A 181 -12.04 1.54 -4.46
N ASN A 182 -12.06 2.81 -4.05
CA ASN A 182 -11.64 3.93 -4.89
C ASN A 182 -10.32 4.56 -4.44
N PRO A 183 -9.36 4.85 -5.34
CA PRO A 183 -9.32 4.40 -6.73
C PRO A 183 -8.93 2.90 -6.79
N GLY A 184 -9.27 2.23 -7.89
CA GLY A 184 -9.03 0.80 -8.08
C GLY A 184 -10.31 0.05 -8.41
N CYS A 185 -10.81 -0.76 -7.48
CA CYS A 185 -12.01 -1.60 -7.60
C CYS A 185 -13.37 -0.87 -7.74
N THR A 186 -13.43 0.31 -8.36
CA THR A 186 -14.70 1.03 -8.57
C THR A 186 -15.53 0.49 -9.73
N GLU A 187 -14.88 -0.06 -10.77
CA GLU A 187 -15.55 -0.47 -12.01
C GLU A 187 -14.93 -1.76 -12.59
N VAL A 188 -15.07 -2.88 -11.88
CA VAL A 188 -14.57 -4.21 -12.26
C VAL A 188 -15.06 -4.69 -13.65
N TRP A 189 -16.06 -4.01 -14.23
CA TRP A 189 -16.60 -4.28 -15.56
C TRP A 189 -15.74 -3.71 -16.70
N GLU A 190 -14.91 -2.71 -16.41
CA GLU A 190 -13.97 -2.13 -17.37
C GLU A 190 -12.57 -2.76 -17.23
N PRO A 191 -11.80 -2.90 -18.33
CA PRO A 191 -10.42 -3.34 -18.25
C PRO A 191 -9.56 -2.38 -17.45
N ASN A 192 -8.61 -2.93 -16.69
CA ASN A 192 -7.62 -2.13 -16.00
C ASN A 192 -6.78 -1.39 -17.05
N PRO A 193 -6.82 -0.05 -17.09
CA PRO A 193 -6.18 0.73 -18.15
C PRO A 193 -4.65 0.68 -18.09
N HIS A 194 -4.08 0.20 -16.97
CA HIS A 194 -2.65 0.09 -16.79
C HIS A 194 -2.09 -1.29 -17.19
N LEU A 195 -2.94 -2.31 -17.28
CA LEU A 195 -2.52 -3.69 -17.55
C LEU A 195 -2.97 -4.13 -18.95
N THR A 196 -2.00 -4.50 -19.77
CA THR A 196 -2.21 -5.10 -21.08
C THR A 196 -1.77 -6.56 -21.09
N ASN A 197 -2.27 -7.36 -22.04
CA ASN A 197 -1.78 -8.74 -22.24
C ASN A 197 -0.26 -8.76 -22.46
N ARG A 198 0.26 -7.80 -23.25
CA ARG A 198 1.69 -7.67 -23.50
C ARG A 198 2.49 -7.47 -22.22
N THR A 199 2.10 -6.49 -21.39
CA THR A 199 2.81 -6.22 -20.13
C THR A 199 2.71 -7.40 -19.15
N TRP A 200 1.57 -8.10 -19.14
CA TRP A 200 1.41 -9.31 -18.33
C TRP A 200 2.39 -10.39 -18.77
N ASP A 201 2.42 -10.70 -20.07
CA ASP A 201 3.31 -11.70 -20.65
C ASP A 201 4.77 -11.34 -20.40
N GLU A 202 5.15 -10.07 -20.58
CA GLU A 202 6.52 -9.59 -20.33
C GLU A 202 6.94 -9.77 -18.85
N ILE A 203 6.08 -9.42 -17.88
CA ILE A 203 6.37 -9.53 -16.45
C ILE A 203 6.53 -10.99 -16.03
N PHE A 204 5.67 -11.87 -16.56
CA PHE A 204 5.56 -13.25 -16.10
C PHE A 204 6.24 -14.29 -17.01
N ALA A 205 6.81 -13.90 -18.16
CA ALA A 205 7.42 -14.78 -19.18
C ALA A 205 8.37 -15.85 -18.62
N ASN A 206 9.13 -15.51 -17.58
CA ASN A 206 10.11 -16.39 -16.96
C ASN A 206 9.77 -16.73 -15.50
N THR A 207 8.51 -16.62 -15.10
CA THR A 207 8.07 -16.89 -13.72
C THR A 207 7.27 -18.18 -13.63
N THR A 208 7.10 -18.70 -12.42
CA THR A 208 6.20 -19.83 -12.15
C THR A 208 4.72 -19.45 -12.06
N THR A 209 4.36 -18.18 -12.35
CA THR A 209 2.98 -17.70 -12.26
C THR A 209 2.09 -18.46 -13.24
N PRO A 210 1.09 -19.23 -12.77
CA PRO A 210 0.17 -19.91 -13.67
C PRO A 210 -0.69 -18.88 -14.41
N PHE A 211 -1.03 -19.16 -15.66
CA PHE A 211 -2.07 -18.42 -16.37
C PHE A 211 -3.40 -18.59 -15.60
N PHE A 212 -4.17 -17.52 -15.43
CA PHE A 212 -5.55 -17.65 -14.95
C PHE A 212 -6.45 -17.89 -16.16
N GLU A 213 -7.00 -19.09 -16.27
CA GLU A 213 -8.10 -19.32 -17.21
C GLU A 213 -9.32 -18.50 -16.78
N SER A 214 -10.12 -18.09 -17.74
CA SER A 214 -11.22 -17.11 -17.63
C SER A 214 -12.42 -17.55 -16.77
N SER A 215 -12.26 -18.48 -15.83
CA SER A 215 -13.26 -18.83 -14.81
C SER A 215 -12.76 -18.50 -13.40
N PRO A 216 -13.56 -17.81 -12.55
CA PRO A 216 -13.20 -17.57 -11.16
C PRO A 216 -12.91 -18.90 -10.43
N GLY A 217 -11.78 -18.96 -9.74
CA GLY A 217 -11.49 -20.02 -8.75
C GLY A 217 -10.86 -21.32 -9.25
N LYS A 218 -10.23 -21.37 -10.44
CA LYS A 218 -9.37 -22.50 -10.82
C LYS A 218 -8.02 -22.04 -11.38
N PRO A 219 -6.88 -22.50 -10.83
CA PRO A 219 -5.58 -22.34 -11.47
C PRO A 219 -5.62 -23.03 -12.83
N ALA A 220 -5.18 -22.37 -13.92
CA ALA A 220 -5.09 -23.06 -15.20
C ALA A 220 -4.06 -24.17 -15.06
N ALA A 221 -4.51 -25.41 -15.21
CA ALA A 221 -3.63 -26.54 -15.43
C ALA A 221 -2.96 -26.30 -16.78
N SER A 222 -1.66 -25.96 -16.75
CA SER A 222 -0.72 -25.99 -17.88
C SER A 222 -1.37 -26.04 -19.26
N SER A 223 -1.45 -24.92 -19.97
CA SER A 223 -1.85 -24.97 -21.38
C SER A 223 -0.92 -24.11 -22.23
N GLN A 224 -0.39 -24.79 -23.24
CA GLN A 224 0.42 -24.24 -24.31
C GLN A 224 -0.20 -22.96 -24.88
N MET A 225 0.67 -21.99 -25.18
CA MET A 225 0.41 -20.84 -26.04
C MET A 225 -0.45 -21.24 -27.26
N THR A 226 -1.73 -20.90 -27.23
CA THR A 226 -2.49 -20.65 -28.45
C THR A 226 -2.71 -19.16 -28.54
N ALA A 227 -2.11 -18.56 -29.57
CA ALA A 227 -1.94 -17.12 -29.80
C ALA A 227 -3.23 -16.34 -30.14
N ASP A 228 -4.39 -16.80 -29.67
CA ASP A 228 -5.68 -16.20 -30.02
C ASP A 228 -6.67 -16.23 -28.84
N HIS A 229 -6.28 -15.58 -27.75
CA HIS A 229 -7.21 -15.20 -26.69
C HIS A 229 -7.21 -13.69 -26.59
N GLY A 230 -8.31 -13.07 -27.02
CA GLY A 230 -8.54 -11.64 -26.94
C GLY A 230 -8.47 -11.09 -25.52
N ASP A 231 -8.84 -9.81 -25.40
CA ASP A 231 -8.86 -8.85 -24.27
C ASP A 231 -9.49 -9.31 -22.92
N VAL A 232 -9.52 -10.60 -22.61
CA VAL A 232 -10.19 -11.20 -21.47
C VAL A 232 -9.36 -11.10 -20.18
N PHE A 233 -8.04 -10.93 -20.29
CA PHE A 233 -7.13 -10.96 -19.15
C PHE A 233 -6.98 -9.59 -18.45
N SER A 234 -6.75 -8.51 -19.20
CA SER A 234 -6.75 -7.11 -18.74
C SER A 234 -8.06 -6.71 -18.03
N ARG A 235 -9.16 -7.36 -18.41
CA ARG A 235 -10.51 -7.13 -17.89
C ARG A 235 -10.74 -7.50 -16.43
N ARG A 236 -9.80 -8.18 -15.78
CA ARG A 236 -10.07 -8.84 -14.50
C ARG A 236 -8.96 -8.72 -13.46
N VAL A 237 -7.97 -7.85 -13.65
CA VAL A 237 -6.98 -7.58 -12.61
C VAL A 237 -7.30 -6.26 -11.91
N TRP A 238 -7.86 -6.37 -10.71
CA TRP A 238 -8.29 -5.21 -9.92
C TRP A 238 -8.04 -5.43 -8.42
N THR A 239 -7.48 -4.42 -7.78
CA THR A 239 -7.35 -4.33 -6.32
C THR A 239 -7.50 -2.86 -5.91
N SER A 240 -7.71 -2.61 -4.62
CA SER A 240 -7.61 -1.27 -4.05
C SER A 240 -6.20 -0.71 -4.30
N CYS A 241 -6.11 0.55 -4.73
CA CYS A 241 -4.83 1.15 -5.12
C CYS A 241 -3.76 1.17 -4.02
N CYS A 242 -2.60 1.64 -4.45
CA CYS A 242 -1.61 2.36 -3.67
C CYS A 242 -0.59 1.51 -2.90
N ALA A 243 -0.32 0.26 -3.34
CA ALA A 243 0.89 -0.51 -3.01
C ALA A 243 1.29 -0.53 -1.52
N GLN A 244 0.32 -0.48 -0.62
CA GLN A 244 0.51 -0.67 0.81
C GLN A 244 -0.17 -1.96 1.23
N PHE A 245 0.61 -2.94 1.68
CA PHE A 245 0.11 -4.27 1.96
C PHE A 245 0.98 -4.97 3.01
N ALA A 246 0.40 -5.96 3.68
CA ALA A 246 1.08 -6.83 4.61
C ALA A 246 1.12 -8.26 4.07
N VAL A 247 2.25 -8.93 4.24
CA VAL A 247 2.47 -10.30 3.74
C VAL A 247 3.10 -11.15 4.84
N SER A 248 2.68 -12.39 4.96
CA SER A 248 3.37 -13.36 5.80
C SER A 248 4.65 -13.85 5.12
N ARG A 249 5.67 -14.19 5.92
CA ARG A 249 6.87 -14.86 5.43
C ARG A 249 6.54 -16.10 4.60
N GLU A 250 5.61 -16.90 5.09
CA GLU A 250 5.22 -18.16 4.46
C GLU A 250 4.66 -17.90 3.06
N GLN A 251 3.87 -16.83 2.88
CA GLN A 251 3.35 -16.43 1.58
C GLN A 251 4.44 -15.93 0.62
N ILE A 252 5.46 -15.22 1.11
CA ILE A 252 6.62 -14.83 0.30
C ILE A 252 7.36 -16.09 -0.21
N TYR A 253 7.50 -17.11 0.63
CA TYR A 253 8.20 -18.34 0.27
C TYR A 253 7.43 -19.29 -0.64
N LEU A 254 6.11 -19.11 -0.83
CA LEU A 254 5.35 -19.88 -1.81
C LEU A 254 5.80 -19.60 -3.26
N ARG A 255 6.39 -18.43 -3.51
CA ARG A 255 6.96 -18.06 -4.82
C ARG A 255 8.49 -18.23 -4.79
N PRO A 256 9.11 -18.92 -5.78
CA PRO A 256 10.56 -19.06 -5.84
C PRO A 256 11.28 -17.71 -5.96
N LEU A 257 12.49 -17.61 -5.37
CA LEU A 257 13.33 -16.40 -5.48
C LEU A 257 13.49 -15.91 -6.93
N GLN A 258 13.70 -16.84 -7.87
CA GLN A 258 13.95 -16.49 -9.27
C GLN A 258 12.80 -15.72 -9.90
N ASP A 259 11.55 -15.94 -9.47
CA ASP A 259 10.42 -15.18 -9.97
C ASP A 259 10.50 -13.72 -9.55
N TYR A 260 10.84 -13.44 -8.29
CA TYR A 260 11.05 -12.07 -7.81
C TYR A 260 12.20 -11.39 -8.57
N VAL A 261 13.27 -12.13 -8.85
CA VAL A 261 14.40 -11.64 -9.65
C VAL A 261 13.95 -11.30 -11.07
N ASN A 262 13.16 -12.16 -11.71
CA ASN A 262 12.68 -11.95 -13.08
C ASN A 262 11.69 -10.77 -13.17
N ILE A 263 10.80 -10.63 -12.20
CA ILE A 263 9.90 -9.47 -12.10
C ILE A 263 10.69 -8.17 -11.90
N ARG A 264 11.73 -8.19 -11.04
CA ARG A 264 12.62 -7.03 -10.88
C ARG A 264 13.40 -6.74 -12.15
N GLN A 265 13.82 -7.78 -12.89
CA GLN A 265 14.54 -7.62 -14.14
C GLN A 265 13.66 -6.94 -15.19
N TRP A 266 12.40 -7.35 -15.35
CA TRP A 266 11.44 -6.63 -16.18
C TRP A 266 11.34 -5.16 -15.79
N LEU A 267 11.25 -4.86 -14.48
CA LEU A 267 11.16 -3.49 -14.00
C LEU A 267 12.41 -2.66 -14.36
N LEU A 268 13.60 -3.27 -14.35
CA LEU A 268 14.86 -2.64 -14.74
C LEU A 268 14.97 -2.39 -16.25
N GLU A 269 14.45 -3.31 -17.07
CA GLU A 269 14.65 -3.33 -18.52
C GLU A 269 13.52 -2.68 -19.32
N THR A 270 12.35 -2.49 -18.72
CA THR A 270 11.19 -1.91 -19.41
C THR A 270 11.44 -0.46 -19.82
N ASP A 271 11.05 -0.13 -21.05
CA ASP A 271 11.06 1.23 -21.59
C ASP A 271 9.95 2.13 -21.01
N LEU A 272 9.05 1.56 -20.18
CA LEU A 272 7.98 2.31 -19.53
C LEU A 272 8.55 3.33 -18.54
N GLU A 273 7.93 4.50 -18.43
CA GLU A 273 8.28 5.48 -17.39
C GLU A 273 8.02 4.94 -15.96
N ASP A 274 8.67 5.54 -14.96
CA ASP A 274 8.57 5.11 -13.55
C ASP A 274 7.15 5.12 -13.02
N PHE A 275 6.38 6.14 -13.39
CA PHE A 275 4.99 6.26 -13.02
C PHE A 275 4.14 5.09 -13.54
N LEU A 276 4.30 4.73 -14.82
CA LEU A 276 3.51 3.67 -15.45
C LEU A 276 3.93 2.29 -14.96
N SER A 277 5.23 2.02 -14.95
CA SER A 277 5.77 0.74 -14.45
C SER A 277 5.47 0.53 -12.97
N GLY A 278 5.56 1.58 -12.13
CA GLY A 278 5.14 1.53 -10.73
C GLY A 278 3.64 1.26 -10.57
N ARG A 279 2.78 1.93 -11.36
CA ARG A 279 1.33 1.70 -11.33
C ARG A 279 0.94 0.28 -11.75
N ILE A 280 1.64 -0.30 -12.71
CA ILE A 280 1.45 -1.71 -13.09
C ILE A 280 1.76 -2.61 -11.90
N MET A 281 2.91 -2.41 -11.24
CA MET A 281 3.29 -3.19 -10.06
C MET A 281 2.31 -3.05 -8.91
N GLU A 282 1.78 -1.84 -8.69
CA GLU A 282 0.76 -1.54 -7.68
C GLU A 282 -0.46 -2.48 -7.81
N TYR A 283 -0.95 -2.70 -9.03
CA TYR A 283 -2.08 -3.59 -9.30
C TYR A 283 -1.72 -5.08 -9.33
N LEU A 284 -0.43 -5.44 -9.31
CA LEU A 284 0.01 -6.84 -9.44
C LEU A 284 0.45 -7.48 -8.12
N TRP A 285 0.59 -6.72 -7.02
CA TRP A 285 1.09 -7.28 -5.77
C TRP A 285 0.28 -8.48 -5.26
N HIS A 286 -1.05 -8.38 -5.26
CA HIS A 286 -1.91 -9.47 -4.82
C HIS A 286 -1.72 -10.73 -5.69
N VAL A 287 -1.60 -10.59 -7.01
CA VAL A 287 -1.27 -11.68 -7.95
C VAL A 287 0.11 -12.26 -7.68
N ILE A 288 1.11 -11.42 -7.46
CA ILE A 288 2.48 -11.84 -7.16
C ILE A 288 2.48 -12.71 -5.90
N PHE A 289 1.65 -12.38 -4.91
CA PHE A 289 1.45 -13.16 -3.69
C PHE A 289 0.29 -14.18 -3.77
N GLY A 290 -0.05 -14.63 -4.98
CA GLY A 290 -0.90 -15.80 -5.21
C GLY A 290 -2.39 -15.61 -4.88
N GLN A 291 -2.84 -14.37 -4.72
CA GLN A 291 -4.26 -14.05 -4.55
C GLN A 291 -4.99 -14.09 -5.90
N GLU A 292 -6.32 -14.10 -5.85
CA GLU A 292 -7.15 -14.01 -7.05
C GLU A 292 -6.88 -12.72 -7.82
N ALA A 293 -7.19 -12.71 -9.11
CA ALA A 293 -7.01 -11.55 -9.99
C ALA A 293 -7.88 -10.34 -9.57
N ILE A 294 -8.95 -10.56 -8.80
CA ILE A 294 -9.78 -9.47 -8.25
C ILE A 294 -9.74 -9.60 -6.73
N GLN A 295 -9.47 -8.49 -6.04
CA GLN A 295 -9.45 -8.39 -4.58
C GLN A 295 -10.41 -7.31 -4.06
#